data_AF-I5CAI0-F1
#
_entry.id   AF-I5CAI0-F1
#
_cell.length_a   1.000
_cell.length_b   1.000
_cell.length_c   1.000
_cell.angle_alpha   90.00
_cell.angle_beta   90.00
_cell.angle_gamma   90.00
#
_symmetry.space_group_name_H-M   'P 1'
#
loop_
_entity.id
_entity.type
_entity.pdbx_description
1 polymer ?
#
loop_
_entity_poly.entity_id
_entity_poly.type
_entity_poly.pdbx_seq_one_letter_code
_entity_poly.pdbx_strand_id
1 'polypeptide(L)'
;MITEDGRMATFNARNLNAPMGIRPITGLADDEKVLSIDYRPATGQLYGITNQSRLVVINETNGEATALGTAPLDPMIDGDKPSLDFNPTVDRIRLVTATGQNLRLHPELGTVVAVDGPISGGNNPRIGAVAYTNSFAGSNSTLLYDIDFESDKLFIQDPPNDGGLAEVGDLGVDLEGIGSFDISPDNIFSLATVRDGDRTRLFTINLSTGKATLVGNFDLPVIALSFKTNPIAYATDANNRLYRFNFMRPQMNSIALQGMMQGETVVGLDFRPQNGQLYAITSASRMLTINTANGATAVVGTLDPMLEGDSFGFDFNPTVDRIRLVSNTGQNLRLHPDLGTVVAVDGTLNPGMPFVNGAAYTNNFAGTTSTVLYVMDSERNQLFRQDPPNDGGLVLIGDLGVDIEAENGYDIGGKSNIGYALLKVDGAYAIYSVSNESGSVEKLVDFNILATSFAVGLGF
;
A
#
# COMPACT_ATOMS: atom_id res chain seq x y z
N MET A 1 15.00 6.49 1.52
CA MET A 1 15.56 7.78 1.04
C MET A 1 15.98 7.64 -0.41
N ILE A 2 15.90 8.71 -1.20
CA ILE A 2 16.37 8.78 -2.59
C ILE A 2 17.53 9.78 -2.70
N THR A 3 18.53 9.45 -3.50
CA THR A 3 19.67 10.30 -3.83
C THR A 3 19.54 10.92 -5.22
N GLU A 4 20.17 12.07 -5.42
CA GLU A 4 20.18 12.84 -6.68
C GLU A 4 20.73 12.05 -7.89
N ASP A 5 21.62 11.10 -7.62
CA ASP A 5 22.18 10.17 -8.61
C ASP A 5 21.29 8.93 -8.86
N GLY A 6 20.03 8.96 -8.42
CA GLY A 6 19.02 7.96 -8.75
C GLY A 6 19.18 6.65 -7.99
N ARG A 7 19.61 6.69 -6.73
CA ARG A 7 19.70 5.51 -5.87
C ARG A 7 18.72 5.61 -4.70
N MET A 8 18.27 4.45 -4.25
CA MET A 8 17.52 4.31 -3.02
C MET A 8 18.46 3.81 -1.93
N ALA A 9 18.38 4.44 -0.76
CA ALA A 9 19.15 4.08 0.41
C ALA A 9 18.27 4.03 1.68
N THR A 10 18.59 3.08 2.55
CA THR A 10 17.99 2.93 3.87
C THR A 10 19.02 3.27 4.93
N PHE A 11 18.64 4.06 5.92
CA PHE A 11 19.55 4.53 6.97
C PHE A 11 18.98 4.27 8.36
N ASN A 12 19.90 4.07 9.31
CA ASN A 12 19.60 4.35 10.70
C ASN A 12 19.80 5.84 10.93
N ALA A 13 18.79 6.56 11.45
CA ALA A 13 18.89 8.00 11.68
C ALA A 13 20.04 8.41 12.66
N ARG A 14 20.59 7.45 13.42
CA ARG A 14 21.77 7.67 14.29
C ARG A 14 23.11 7.45 13.57
N ASN A 15 23.10 6.97 12.34
CA ASN A 15 24.30 6.77 11.52
C ASN A 15 24.01 7.10 10.04
N LEU A 16 24.09 8.39 9.71
CA LEU A 16 23.73 8.92 8.39
C LEU A 16 24.77 8.60 7.30
N ASN A 17 25.95 8.11 7.66
CA ASN A 17 27.07 7.92 6.73
C ASN A 17 27.39 6.43 6.48
N ALA A 18 26.58 5.52 7.03
CA ALA A 18 26.65 4.10 6.74
C ALA A 18 25.25 3.57 6.39
N PRO A 19 24.82 3.67 5.12
CA PRO A 19 23.53 3.14 4.70
C PRO A 19 23.45 1.64 5.00
N MET A 20 22.31 1.19 5.52
CA MET A 20 22.00 -0.22 5.75
C MET A 20 21.84 -1.00 4.44
N GLY A 21 21.50 -0.29 3.36
CA GLY A 21 21.43 -0.82 2.01
C GLY A 21 21.36 0.33 1.02
N ILE A 22 21.92 0.13 -0.17
CA ILE A 22 21.88 1.06 -1.28
C ILE A 22 21.74 0.31 -2.59
N ARG A 23 20.87 0.78 -3.48
CA ARG A 23 20.64 0.17 -4.80
C ARG A 23 20.17 1.22 -5.81
N PRO A 24 20.45 1.05 -7.12
CA PRO A 24 19.96 1.97 -8.14
C PRO A 24 18.43 1.90 -8.24
N ILE A 25 17.80 2.99 -8.64
CA ILE A 25 16.43 2.99 -9.13
C ILE A 25 16.48 2.63 -10.61
N THR A 26 15.66 1.68 -11.03
CA THR A 26 15.53 1.22 -12.43
C THR A 26 14.08 1.30 -12.89
N GLY A 27 13.78 0.94 -14.15
CA GLY A 27 12.40 0.94 -14.68
C GLY A 27 11.87 2.32 -15.14
N LEU A 28 12.68 3.37 -14.97
CA LEU A 28 12.39 4.73 -15.45
C LEU A 28 12.91 4.94 -16.88
N ALA A 29 12.34 5.91 -17.59
CA ALA A 29 12.83 6.32 -18.91
C ALA A 29 14.21 7.01 -18.81
N ASP A 30 14.90 7.17 -19.95
CA ASP A 30 16.16 7.91 -20.01
C ASP A 30 15.98 9.32 -19.43
N ASP A 31 16.94 9.75 -18.60
CA ASP A 31 16.95 11.02 -17.85
C ASP A 31 15.77 11.25 -16.89
N GLU A 32 14.89 10.26 -16.70
CA GLU A 32 13.85 10.33 -15.69
C GLU A 32 14.39 10.03 -14.30
N LYS A 33 14.00 10.84 -13.33
CA LYS A 33 14.44 10.72 -11.93
C LYS A 33 13.27 10.94 -10.99
N VAL A 34 13.29 10.21 -9.87
CA VAL A 34 12.37 10.43 -8.75
C VAL A 34 12.78 11.70 -8.00
N LEU A 35 11.81 12.57 -7.74
CA LEU A 35 12.00 13.88 -7.10
C LEU A 35 11.55 13.90 -5.64
N SER A 36 10.44 13.23 -5.34
CA SER A 36 9.88 13.09 -3.99
C SER A 36 9.26 11.71 -3.82
N ILE A 37 9.20 11.22 -2.59
CA ILE A 37 8.69 9.89 -2.24
C ILE A 37 7.85 9.96 -0.97
N ASP A 38 6.89 9.04 -0.87
CA ASP A 38 6.20 8.77 0.40
C ASP A 38 5.61 7.34 0.38
N TYR A 39 5.40 6.75 1.55
CA TYR A 39 4.74 5.46 1.70
C TYR A 39 3.22 5.61 1.79
N ARG A 40 2.47 4.88 0.95
CA ARG A 40 1.01 4.82 1.05
C ARG A 40 0.59 4.05 2.31
N PRO A 41 -0.05 4.67 3.31
CA PRO A 41 -0.40 3.97 4.54
C PRO A 41 -1.37 2.80 4.31
N ALA A 42 -2.24 2.91 3.30
CA ALA A 42 -3.24 1.90 2.98
C ALA A 42 -2.66 0.58 2.43
N THR A 43 -1.48 0.59 1.80
CA THR A 43 -0.88 -0.62 1.22
C THR A 43 0.56 -0.88 1.69
N GLY A 44 1.25 0.12 2.25
CA GLY A 44 2.66 0.06 2.63
C GLY A 44 3.64 0.16 1.47
N GLN A 45 3.18 0.44 0.26
CA GLN A 45 4.05 0.60 -0.91
C GLN A 45 4.71 1.99 -0.90
N LEU A 46 5.94 2.07 -1.40
CA LEU A 46 6.66 3.33 -1.60
C LEU A 46 6.27 3.91 -2.95
N TYR A 47 5.78 5.15 -2.96
CA TYR A 47 5.46 5.90 -4.17
C TYR A 47 6.52 6.97 -4.40
N GLY A 48 6.67 7.39 -5.66
CA GLY A 48 7.48 8.54 -6.02
C GLY A 48 6.86 9.35 -7.15
N ILE A 49 7.15 10.65 -7.19
CA ILE A 49 6.85 11.52 -8.34
C ILE A 49 8.13 11.76 -9.13
N THR A 50 8.08 11.65 -10.45
CA THR A 50 9.26 11.84 -11.32
C THR A 50 9.32 13.23 -11.95
N ASN A 51 10.49 13.62 -12.46
CA ASN A 51 10.69 14.84 -13.27
C ASN A 51 9.95 14.83 -14.61
N GLN A 52 9.35 13.70 -15.01
CA GLN A 52 8.43 13.62 -16.15
C GLN A 52 6.97 13.73 -15.73
N SER A 53 6.69 14.17 -14.49
CA SER A 53 5.36 14.24 -13.90
C SER A 53 4.64 12.89 -13.93
N ARG A 54 5.33 11.80 -13.62
CA ARG A 54 4.71 10.47 -13.50
C ARG A 54 4.75 9.99 -12.06
N LEU A 55 3.62 9.48 -11.58
CA LEU A 55 3.57 8.79 -10.31
C LEU A 55 4.07 7.35 -10.52
N VAL A 56 4.99 6.88 -9.69
CA VAL A 56 5.57 5.54 -9.77
C VAL A 56 5.45 4.82 -8.44
N VAL A 57 5.33 3.50 -8.45
CA VAL A 57 5.55 2.64 -7.28
C VAL A 57 6.97 2.10 -7.36
N ILE A 58 7.72 2.20 -6.27
CA ILE A 58 9.13 1.78 -6.18
C ILE A 58 9.23 0.51 -5.33
N ASN A 59 9.79 -0.53 -5.91
CA ASN A 59 10.11 -1.76 -5.20
C ASN A 59 11.41 -1.56 -4.39
N GLU A 60 11.26 -1.46 -3.07
CA GLU A 60 12.38 -1.22 -2.14
C GLU A 60 13.43 -2.35 -2.07
N THR A 61 13.06 -3.55 -2.52
CA THR A 61 13.94 -4.73 -2.50
C THR A 61 14.91 -4.72 -3.68
N ASN A 62 14.45 -4.37 -4.89
CA ASN A 62 15.28 -4.43 -6.10
C ASN A 62 15.57 -3.05 -6.73
N GLY A 63 14.84 -2.00 -6.34
CA GLY A 63 14.97 -0.65 -6.90
C GLY A 63 14.12 -0.36 -8.14
N GLU A 64 13.33 -1.32 -8.61
CA GLU A 64 12.51 -1.14 -9.81
C GLU A 64 11.33 -0.21 -9.55
N ALA A 65 11.21 0.85 -10.36
CA ALA A 65 10.09 1.77 -10.37
C ALA A 65 9.13 1.42 -11.50
N THR A 66 7.83 1.31 -11.20
CA THR A 66 6.77 1.06 -12.17
C THR A 66 5.84 2.27 -12.22
N ALA A 67 5.63 2.86 -13.39
CA ALA A 67 4.70 3.97 -13.57
C ALA A 67 3.25 3.55 -13.34
N LEU A 68 2.51 4.41 -12.63
CA LEU A 68 1.07 4.37 -12.52
C LEU A 68 0.47 5.20 -13.65
N GLY A 69 -0.44 4.58 -14.40
CA GLY A 69 -1.01 5.17 -15.61
C GLY A 69 -0.04 5.15 -16.80
N THR A 70 -0.53 5.56 -17.96
CA THR A 70 0.22 5.55 -19.23
C THR A 70 0.71 6.92 -19.68
N ALA A 71 0.34 7.99 -18.97
CA ALA A 71 0.64 9.37 -19.32
C ALA A 71 1.12 10.16 -18.09
N PRO A 72 1.86 11.27 -18.29
CA PRO A 72 2.11 12.24 -17.23
C PRO A 72 0.82 12.79 -16.60
N LEU A 73 0.96 13.34 -15.39
CA LEU A 73 -0.08 14.11 -14.73
C LEU A 73 -0.58 15.26 -15.63
N ASP A 74 -1.88 15.52 -15.57
CA ASP A 74 -2.53 16.67 -16.21
C ASP A 74 -3.37 17.42 -15.17
N PRO A 75 -2.97 18.65 -14.77
CA PRO A 75 -1.78 19.38 -15.21
C PRO A 75 -0.46 18.71 -14.74
N MET A 76 0.62 18.96 -15.49
CA MET A 76 1.98 18.56 -15.11
C MET A 76 2.48 19.36 -13.90
N ILE A 77 3.57 18.89 -13.29
CA ILE A 77 4.28 19.62 -12.24
C ILE A 77 4.71 20.98 -12.77
N ASP A 78 4.39 22.03 -12.02
CA ASP A 78 4.81 23.40 -12.30
C ASP A 78 5.86 23.87 -11.29
N GLY A 79 7.01 24.32 -11.80
CA GLY A 79 8.12 24.84 -11.00
C GLY A 79 8.98 23.78 -10.30
N ASP A 80 9.77 24.25 -9.33
CA ASP A 80 10.74 23.44 -8.59
C ASP A 80 10.16 22.83 -7.31
N LYS A 81 10.91 21.89 -6.71
CA LYS A 81 10.65 21.29 -5.39
C LYS A 81 9.26 20.65 -5.26
N PRO A 82 8.84 19.76 -6.20
CA PRO A 82 7.63 18.98 -5.97
C PRO A 82 7.81 18.11 -4.73
N SER A 83 6.91 18.28 -3.76
CA SER A 83 6.83 17.46 -2.55
C SER A 83 5.49 16.75 -2.55
N LEU A 84 5.53 15.43 -2.45
CA LEU A 84 4.33 14.60 -2.33
C LEU A 84 4.22 14.02 -0.92
N ASP A 85 2.99 13.87 -0.43
CA ASP A 85 2.73 13.15 0.82
C ASP A 85 1.30 12.57 0.85
N PHE A 86 1.10 11.42 1.49
CA PHE A 86 -0.18 10.73 1.56
C PHE A 86 -1.05 11.27 2.69
N ASN A 87 -2.25 11.72 2.33
CA ASN A 87 -3.29 11.96 3.32
C ASN A 87 -3.88 10.61 3.79
N PRO A 88 -3.64 10.19 5.04
CA PRO A 88 -4.05 8.87 5.53
C PRO A 88 -5.57 8.73 5.75
N THR A 89 -6.30 9.85 5.80
CA THR A 89 -7.75 9.86 6.09
C THR A 89 -8.60 9.62 4.84
N VAL A 90 -8.16 10.11 3.68
CA VAL A 90 -8.88 10.01 2.41
C VAL A 90 -8.14 9.16 1.36
N ASP A 91 -6.93 8.69 1.68
CA ASP A 91 -6.08 7.88 0.81
C ASP A 91 -5.86 8.56 -0.55
N ARG A 92 -5.38 9.79 -0.49
CA ARG A 92 -5.02 10.63 -1.64
C ARG A 92 -3.64 11.22 -1.41
N ILE A 93 -2.94 11.49 -2.49
CA ILE A 93 -1.63 12.12 -2.45
C ILE A 93 -1.83 13.61 -2.61
N ARG A 94 -1.25 14.40 -1.72
CA ARG A 94 -1.06 15.83 -1.92
C ARG A 94 0.26 16.02 -2.66
N LEU A 95 0.28 16.89 -3.66
CA LEU A 95 1.48 17.33 -4.35
C LEU A 95 1.52 18.86 -4.33
N VAL A 96 2.57 19.41 -3.73
CA VAL A 96 2.81 20.86 -3.65
C VAL A 96 4.16 21.20 -4.29
N THR A 97 4.26 22.35 -4.93
CA THR A 97 5.52 22.86 -5.49
C THR A 97 5.87 24.24 -4.94
N ALA A 98 7.12 24.67 -5.16
CA ALA A 98 7.60 25.97 -4.74
C ALA A 98 6.89 27.16 -5.41
N THR A 99 6.17 26.95 -6.53
CA THR A 99 5.37 27.99 -7.19
C THR A 99 3.97 28.14 -6.59
N GLY A 100 3.62 27.31 -5.61
CA GLY A 100 2.31 27.26 -4.99
C GLY A 100 1.31 26.38 -5.74
N GLN A 101 1.75 25.55 -6.68
CA GLN A 101 0.89 24.51 -7.25
C GLN A 101 0.43 23.56 -6.14
N ASN A 102 -0.84 23.18 -6.17
CA ASN A 102 -1.46 22.34 -5.14
C ASN A 102 -2.40 21.32 -5.79
N LEU A 103 -1.95 20.08 -5.95
CA LEU A 103 -2.69 19.00 -6.62
C LEU A 103 -3.08 17.90 -5.64
N ARG A 104 -4.23 17.27 -5.88
CA ARG A 104 -4.59 15.97 -5.29
C ARG A 104 -4.52 14.89 -6.34
N LEU A 105 -3.75 13.82 -6.07
CA LEU A 105 -3.53 12.72 -7.00
C LEU A 105 -4.25 11.43 -6.56
N HIS A 106 -4.56 10.58 -7.53
CA HIS A 106 -5.17 9.26 -7.32
C HIS A 106 -4.07 8.18 -7.23
N PRO A 107 -3.92 7.48 -6.09
CA PRO A 107 -2.83 6.52 -5.94
C PRO A 107 -2.98 5.28 -6.81
N GLU A 108 -4.20 4.89 -7.18
CA GLU A 108 -4.43 3.73 -8.07
C GLU A 108 -4.38 4.07 -9.56
N LEU A 109 -4.66 5.32 -9.96
CA LEU A 109 -4.74 5.69 -11.38
C LEU A 109 -3.51 6.46 -11.87
N GLY A 110 -2.72 7.05 -10.96
CA GLY A 110 -1.60 7.91 -11.34
C GLY A 110 -2.04 9.23 -12.00
N THR A 111 -3.24 9.71 -11.70
CA THR A 111 -3.83 10.91 -12.32
C THR A 111 -4.10 12.01 -11.30
N VAL A 112 -4.30 13.24 -11.76
CA VAL A 112 -4.82 14.33 -10.93
C VAL A 112 -6.33 14.14 -10.72
N VAL A 113 -6.77 14.13 -9.46
CA VAL A 113 -8.19 14.09 -9.07
C VAL A 113 -8.75 15.50 -8.94
N ALA A 114 -7.94 16.43 -8.45
CA ALA A 114 -8.33 17.84 -8.31
C ALA A 114 -7.11 18.76 -8.39
N VAL A 115 -7.33 19.91 -9.02
CA VAL A 115 -6.47 21.09 -8.89
C VAL A 115 -7.09 21.94 -7.79
N ASP A 116 -6.41 22.02 -6.65
CA ASP A 116 -6.89 22.77 -5.49
C ASP A 116 -6.45 24.24 -5.55
N GLY A 117 -6.91 25.07 -4.61
CA GLY A 117 -6.50 26.45 -4.49
C GLY A 117 -4.97 26.56 -4.36
N PRO A 118 -4.32 27.51 -5.07
CA PRO A 118 -2.88 27.68 -4.98
C PRO A 118 -2.48 28.03 -3.55
N ILE A 119 -1.26 27.67 -3.17
CA ILE A 119 -0.73 28.00 -1.84
C ILE A 119 -0.82 29.51 -1.63
N SER A 120 -1.43 29.90 -0.51
CA SER A 120 -1.79 31.28 -0.20
C SER A 120 -1.64 31.54 1.31
N GLY A 121 -1.45 32.81 1.67
CA GLY A 121 -0.97 33.16 3.00
C GLY A 121 0.56 33.21 3.04
N GLY A 122 1.13 33.57 4.18
CA GLY A 122 2.55 33.92 4.26
C GLY A 122 2.91 35.15 3.40
N ASN A 123 4.20 35.51 3.38
CA ASN A 123 4.71 36.58 2.53
C ASN A 123 5.38 35.97 1.28
N ASN A 124 4.58 35.69 0.24
CA ASN A 124 5.04 35.06 -1.01
C ASN A 124 5.68 33.67 -0.77
N PRO A 125 4.88 32.68 -0.32
CA PRO A 125 5.39 31.40 0.15
C PRO A 125 6.09 30.63 -0.96
N ARG A 126 7.19 29.97 -0.60
CA ARG A 126 7.98 29.08 -1.44
C ARG A 126 8.14 27.73 -0.75
N ILE A 127 7.09 26.90 -0.84
CA ILE A 127 7.05 25.61 -0.15
C ILE A 127 8.13 24.67 -0.70
N GLY A 128 9.00 24.19 0.18
CA GLY A 128 10.09 23.29 -0.15
C GLY A 128 9.82 21.83 0.20
N ALA A 129 8.91 21.57 1.14
CA ALA A 129 8.51 20.22 1.54
C ALA A 129 7.18 20.23 2.30
N VAL A 130 6.44 19.13 2.23
CA VAL A 130 5.16 18.93 2.93
C VAL A 130 5.11 17.55 3.60
N ALA A 131 4.37 17.41 4.69
CA ALA A 131 4.12 16.10 5.34
C ALA A 131 2.79 16.04 6.10
N TYR A 132 2.08 14.91 6.03
CA TYR A 132 0.90 14.65 6.83
C TYR A 132 1.23 13.98 8.16
N THR A 133 0.43 14.27 9.18
CA THR A 133 0.42 13.52 10.44
C THR A 133 -0.46 12.28 10.36
N ASN A 134 -0.24 11.34 11.29
CA ASN A 134 -1.00 10.10 11.46
C ASN A 134 -0.93 9.18 10.25
N SER A 135 0.26 8.99 9.66
CA SER A 135 0.53 8.21 8.45
C SER A 135 0.36 6.69 8.66
N PHE A 136 -0.85 6.28 9.07
CA PHE A 136 -1.30 4.91 9.24
C PHE A 136 -2.70 4.74 8.64
N ALA A 137 -2.96 3.55 8.10
CA ALA A 137 -4.25 3.24 7.47
C ALA A 137 -5.41 3.41 8.46
N GLY A 138 -6.46 4.09 8.01
CA GLY A 138 -7.65 4.30 8.82
C GLY A 138 -7.49 5.35 9.91
N SER A 139 -6.51 6.25 9.82
CA SER A 139 -6.53 7.44 10.65
C SER A 139 -7.85 8.20 10.49
N ASN A 140 -8.39 8.71 11.60
CA ASN A 140 -9.60 9.56 11.61
C ASN A 140 -9.29 11.06 11.55
N SER A 141 -8.01 11.44 11.64
CA SER A 141 -7.58 12.83 11.58
C SER A 141 -6.19 12.96 10.97
N THR A 142 -5.93 14.10 10.35
CA THR A 142 -4.60 14.45 9.84
C THR A 142 -4.46 15.97 9.79
N LEU A 143 -3.22 16.42 9.79
CA LEU A 143 -2.79 17.80 9.57
C LEU A 143 -1.69 17.77 8.52
N LEU A 144 -1.78 18.66 7.53
CA LEU A 144 -0.74 18.88 6.53
C LEU A 144 0.18 20.00 7.02
N TYR A 145 1.46 19.71 7.14
CA TYR A 145 2.47 20.70 7.47
C TYR A 145 3.29 21.06 6.23
N ASP A 146 3.59 22.35 6.08
CA ASP A 146 4.40 22.88 5.00
C ASP A 146 5.65 23.57 5.56
N ILE A 147 6.80 23.30 4.96
CA ILE A 147 8.04 24.02 5.22
C ILE A 147 8.24 25.06 4.13
N ASP A 148 8.16 26.33 4.50
CA ASP A 148 8.39 27.45 3.60
C ASP A 148 9.86 27.88 3.64
N PHE A 149 10.52 27.83 2.49
CA PHE A 149 11.93 28.17 2.33
C PHE A 149 12.14 29.67 2.07
N GLU A 150 11.08 30.45 1.85
CA GLU A 150 11.21 31.91 1.71
C GLU A 150 11.21 32.61 3.07
N SER A 151 10.31 32.18 3.96
CA SER A 151 10.15 32.81 5.28
C SER A 151 10.79 32.02 6.44
N ASP A 152 11.41 30.87 6.15
CA ASP A 152 12.00 29.95 7.13
C ASP A 152 11.03 29.59 8.27
N LYS A 153 9.81 29.24 7.90
CA LYS A 153 8.71 28.94 8.84
C LYS A 153 8.08 27.59 8.55
N LEU A 154 7.55 26.99 9.61
CA LEU A 154 6.62 25.88 9.53
C LEU A 154 5.19 26.43 9.51
N PHE A 155 4.37 25.92 8.61
CA PHE A 155 2.96 26.21 8.48
C PHE A 155 2.12 24.93 8.61
N ILE A 156 0.85 25.09 8.94
CA ILE A 156 -0.20 24.11 8.67
C ILE A 156 -0.98 24.60 7.45
N GLN A 157 -1.22 23.72 6.47
CA GLN A 157 -2.10 24.03 5.34
C GLN A 157 -3.57 23.84 5.78
N ASP A 158 -4.24 24.93 6.14
CA ASP A 158 -5.61 24.91 6.64
C ASP A 158 -6.46 26.09 6.10
N PRO A 159 -7.56 25.82 5.36
CA PRO A 159 -7.96 24.51 4.84
C PRO A 159 -7.06 24.08 3.67
N PRO A 160 -6.65 22.79 3.60
CA PRO A 160 -5.66 22.33 2.64
C PRO A 160 -6.11 22.46 1.18
N ASN A 161 -7.41 22.33 0.90
CA ASN A 161 -7.92 22.44 -0.47
C ASN A 161 -8.01 23.89 -0.97
N ASP A 162 -7.96 24.88 -0.09
CA ASP A 162 -7.92 26.29 -0.49
C ASP A 162 -6.46 26.79 -0.57
N GLY A 163 -5.50 25.98 -0.12
CA GLY A 163 -4.07 26.31 -0.09
C GLY A 163 -3.67 27.29 1.02
N GLY A 164 -4.55 27.58 1.98
CA GLY A 164 -4.27 28.56 3.04
C GLY A 164 -3.20 28.09 4.02
N LEU A 165 -2.25 28.96 4.36
CA LEU A 165 -1.19 28.70 5.34
C LEU A 165 -1.48 29.37 6.68
N ALA A 166 -1.46 28.58 7.75
CA ALA A 166 -1.51 29.03 9.14
C ALA A 166 -0.14 28.85 9.80
N GLU A 167 0.46 29.95 10.29
CA GLU A 167 1.81 29.92 10.86
C GLU A 167 1.86 29.09 12.15
N VAL A 168 2.87 28.22 12.24
CA VAL A 168 3.23 27.50 13.47
C VAL A 168 4.38 28.21 14.19
N GLY A 169 5.44 28.54 13.46
CA GLY A 169 6.58 29.28 14.00
C GLY A 169 7.85 29.16 13.15
N ASP A 170 8.88 29.90 13.58
CA ASP A 170 10.17 29.95 12.90
C ASP A 170 10.92 28.61 12.99
N LEU A 171 11.51 28.19 11.87
CA LEU A 171 12.45 27.07 11.82
C LEU A 171 13.75 27.41 12.57
N GLY A 172 14.13 28.69 12.61
CA GLY A 172 15.35 29.18 13.25
C GLY A 172 16.64 28.82 12.50
N VAL A 173 16.51 28.37 11.25
CA VAL A 173 17.59 28.07 10.31
C VAL A 173 17.14 28.53 8.93
N ASP A 174 18.09 29.02 8.15
CA ASP A 174 17.90 29.39 6.75
C ASP A 174 17.97 28.14 5.86
N LEU A 175 16.87 27.85 5.16
CA LEU A 175 16.71 26.69 4.30
C LEU A 175 16.66 27.07 2.82
N GLU A 176 17.68 26.65 2.08
CA GLU A 176 17.74 26.74 0.62
C GLU A 176 18.02 25.38 -0.04
N GLY A 177 17.81 25.29 -1.35
CA GLY A 177 18.03 24.07 -2.12
C GLY A 177 16.83 23.11 -2.15
N ILE A 178 17.09 21.80 -2.26
CA ILE A 178 16.04 20.77 -2.39
C ILE A 178 15.66 20.23 -1.01
N GLY A 179 14.37 20.28 -0.68
CA GLY A 179 13.82 19.83 0.59
C GLY A 179 12.98 18.55 0.46
N SER A 180 12.91 17.79 1.55
CA SER A 180 11.91 16.75 1.77
C SER A 180 11.62 16.65 3.26
N PHE A 181 10.37 16.35 3.61
CA PHE A 181 9.86 16.35 4.97
C PHE A 181 8.95 15.13 5.13
N ASP A 182 9.03 14.45 6.26
CA ASP A 182 8.10 13.38 6.59
C ASP A 182 7.96 13.23 8.11
N ILE A 183 6.81 12.70 8.53
CA ILE A 183 6.39 12.49 9.91
C ILE A 183 6.11 10.99 10.09
N SER A 184 6.71 10.38 11.12
CA SER A 184 6.52 8.96 11.40
C SER A 184 5.05 8.63 11.70
N PRO A 185 4.58 7.39 11.46
CA PRO A 185 3.17 7.02 11.65
C PRO A 185 2.58 7.34 13.04
N ASP A 186 3.42 7.34 14.08
CA ASP A 186 3.07 7.67 15.47
C ASP A 186 3.26 9.15 15.84
N ASN A 187 3.67 9.99 14.87
CA ASN A 187 4.06 11.40 15.00
C ASN A 187 5.21 11.67 15.97
N ILE A 188 5.95 10.65 16.43
CA ILE A 188 7.04 10.83 17.40
C ILE A 188 8.24 11.49 16.72
N PHE A 189 8.49 11.17 15.46
CA PHE A 189 9.58 11.73 14.67
C PHE A 189 9.04 12.55 13.51
N SER A 190 9.67 13.68 13.29
CA SER A 190 9.38 14.59 12.19
C SER A 190 10.73 15.06 11.66
N LEU A 191 11.07 14.64 10.44
CA LEU A 191 12.40 14.79 9.87
C LEU A 191 12.34 15.53 8.55
N ALA A 192 13.21 16.52 8.39
CA ALA A 192 13.42 17.21 7.13
C ALA A 192 14.85 16.99 6.63
N THR A 193 15.02 16.66 5.35
CA THR A 193 16.32 16.72 4.68
C THR A 193 16.37 17.91 3.74
N VAL A 194 17.52 18.58 3.72
CA VAL A 194 17.77 19.74 2.87
C VAL A 194 19.12 19.59 2.21
N ARG A 195 19.13 19.56 0.88
CA ARG A 195 20.33 19.54 0.05
C ARG A 195 20.56 20.91 -0.56
N ASP A 196 21.66 21.53 -0.17
CA ASP A 196 22.11 22.84 -0.65
C ASP A 196 23.52 22.70 -1.24
N GLY A 197 23.62 22.87 -2.56
CA GLY A 197 24.80 22.49 -3.33
C GLY A 197 25.19 21.03 -3.08
N ASP A 198 26.44 20.79 -2.70
CA ASP A 198 26.95 19.44 -2.42
C ASP A 198 26.59 18.92 -1.02
N ARG A 199 26.06 19.77 -0.13
CA ARG A 199 25.84 19.43 1.26
C ARG A 199 24.40 19.01 1.52
N THR A 200 24.24 17.84 2.14
CA THR A 200 22.93 17.32 2.54
C THR A 200 22.82 17.27 4.07
N ARG A 201 21.82 17.94 4.63
CA ARG A 201 21.56 18.02 6.08
C ARG A 201 20.29 17.26 6.45
N LEU A 202 20.23 16.73 7.67
CA LEU A 202 19.03 16.17 8.30
C LEU A 202 18.68 16.99 9.54
N PHE A 203 17.41 17.36 9.67
CA PHE A 203 16.87 18.10 10.80
C PHE A 203 15.70 17.33 11.43
N THR A 204 15.54 17.44 12.75
CA THR A 204 14.22 17.23 13.37
C THR A 204 13.43 18.52 13.33
N ILE A 205 12.13 18.45 13.10
CA ILE A 205 11.21 19.59 13.12
C ILE A 205 10.26 19.45 14.32
N ASN A 206 10.15 20.48 15.15
CA ASN A 206 9.15 20.50 16.21
C ASN A 206 7.81 20.99 15.64
N LEU A 207 6.85 20.07 15.50
CA LEU A 207 5.53 20.36 14.93
C LEU A 207 4.69 21.39 15.73
N SER A 208 5.03 21.65 16.99
CA SER A 208 4.31 22.63 17.83
C SER A 208 4.93 24.03 17.83
N THR A 209 6.22 24.14 17.48
CA THR A 209 6.96 25.42 17.56
C THR A 209 7.62 25.84 16.26
N GLY A 210 7.61 25.00 15.23
CA GLY A 210 8.34 25.20 13.98
C GLY A 210 9.84 24.89 14.07
N LYS A 211 10.48 25.16 15.21
CA LYS A 211 11.93 24.99 15.41
C LYS A 211 12.53 23.72 14.78
N ALA A 212 13.48 23.92 13.87
CA ALA A 212 14.34 22.89 13.32
C ALA A 212 15.59 22.68 14.20
N THR A 213 16.03 21.43 14.34
CA THR A 213 17.28 21.08 15.04
C THR A 213 18.12 20.15 14.18
N LEU A 214 19.37 20.53 13.91
CA LEU A 214 20.28 19.72 13.10
C LEU A 214 20.56 18.38 13.79
N VAL A 215 20.32 17.29 13.06
CA VAL A 215 20.69 15.92 13.45
C VAL A 215 22.11 15.61 12.96
N GLY A 216 22.39 15.92 11.70
CA GLY A 216 23.68 15.62 11.08
C GLY A 216 23.72 15.94 9.58
N ASN A 217 24.80 15.53 8.93
CA ASN A 217 24.96 15.62 7.47
C ASN A 217 25.06 14.22 6.89
N PHE A 218 24.58 14.04 5.65
CA PHE A 218 24.83 12.84 4.87
C PHE A 218 26.06 13.02 3.98
N ASP A 219 26.82 11.94 3.79
CA ASP A 219 27.85 11.86 2.75
C ASP A 219 27.25 11.58 1.36
N LEU A 220 26.01 11.09 1.30
CA LEU A 220 25.27 10.89 0.06
C LEU A 220 24.44 12.12 -0.33
N PRO A 221 24.19 12.34 -1.64
CA PRO A 221 23.37 13.44 -2.11
C PRO A 221 21.87 13.12 -1.96
N VAL A 222 21.38 12.93 -0.73
CA VAL A 222 19.95 12.62 -0.47
C VAL A 222 19.08 13.83 -0.83
N ILE A 223 17.99 13.59 -1.57
CA ILE A 223 17.01 14.60 -1.99
C ILE A 223 15.61 14.32 -1.46
N ALA A 224 15.31 13.07 -1.10
CA ALA A 224 14.01 12.70 -0.55
C ALA A 224 14.13 11.68 0.58
N LEU A 225 13.31 11.83 1.62
CA LEU A 225 13.17 10.89 2.72
C LEU A 225 11.70 10.50 2.89
N SER A 226 11.46 9.33 3.48
CA SER A 226 10.15 8.94 3.98
C SER A 226 10.31 7.82 5.02
N PHE A 227 9.39 7.74 5.96
CA PHE A 227 9.23 6.73 7.00
C PHE A 227 8.39 5.58 6.47
N LYS A 228 8.89 4.35 6.64
CA LYS A 228 8.10 3.17 6.34
C LYS A 228 6.87 3.10 7.25
N THR A 229 5.71 2.84 6.66
CA THR A 229 4.44 2.72 7.40
C THR A 229 4.37 1.41 8.18
N ASN A 230 3.42 1.34 9.11
CA ASN A 230 3.10 0.11 9.82
C ASN A 230 2.57 -0.97 8.86
N PRO A 231 2.84 -2.27 9.12
CA PRO A 231 2.16 -3.38 8.46
C PRO A 231 0.64 -3.21 8.54
N ILE A 232 -0.05 -3.50 7.45
CA ILE A 232 -1.51 -3.36 7.33
C ILE A 232 -2.11 -4.61 6.69
N ALA A 233 -3.22 -5.06 7.24
CA ALA A 233 -4.09 -6.05 6.65
C ALA A 233 -5.55 -5.61 6.75
N TYR A 234 -6.37 -6.28 5.96
CA TYR A 234 -7.78 -6.01 5.78
C TYR A 234 -8.56 -7.30 5.95
N ALA A 235 -9.75 -7.19 6.51
CA ALA A 235 -10.70 -8.28 6.59
C ALA A 235 -12.12 -7.74 6.43
N THR A 236 -13.04 -8.56 5.93
CA THR A 236 -14.47 -8.22 5.92
C THR A 236 -15.23 -9.10 6.90
N ASP A 237 -16.43 -8.67 7.33
CA ASP A 237 -17.35 -9.49 8.11
C ASP A 237 -18.69 -9.71 7.41
N ALA A 238 -19.53 -10.58 7.97
CA ALA A 238 -20.87 -10.87 7.45
C ALA A 238 -21.83 -9.66 7.49
N ASN A 239 -21.49 -8.57 8.18
CA ASN A 239 -22.24 -7.31 8.18
C ASN A 239 -21.70 -6.32 7.14
N ASN A 240 -20.81 -6.76 6.24
CA ASN A 240 -20.14 -5.95 5.23
C ASN A 240 -19.39 -4.76 5.83
N ARG A 241 -18.65 -4.97 6.92
CA ARG A 241 -17.66 -4.01 7.41
C ARG A 241 -16.29 -4.37 6.89
N LEU A 242 -15.53 -3.38 6.41
CA LEU A 242 -14.10 -3.53 6.11
C LEU A 242 -13.31 -3.12 7.36
N TYR A 243 -12.59 -4.08 7.92
CA TYR A 243 -11.63 -3.89 8.98
C TYR A 243 -10.25 -3.59 8.40
N ARG A 244 -9.52 -2.70 9.06
CA ARG A 244 -8.14 -2.34 8.74
C ARG A 244 -7.35 -2.42 10.03
N PHE A 245 -6.24 -3.15 10.02
CA PHE A 245 -5.52 -3.42 11.24
C PHE A 245 -4.05 -3.72 11.01
N ASN A 246 -3.23 -3.30 11.96
CA ASN A 246 -1.86 -3.73 12.03
C ASN A 246 -1.80 -5.15 12.58
N PHE A 247 -1.50 -6.13 11.73
CA PHE A 247 -1.49 -7.55 12.09
C PHE A 247 -0.31 -7.97 12.99
N MET A 248 0.59 -7.05 13.34
CA MET A 248 1.62 -7.25 14.35
C MET A 248 1.25 -6.64 15.72
N ARG A 249 0.32 -5.67 15.74
CA ARG A 249 -0.21 -4.99 16.93
C ARG A 249 -1.64 -4.53 16.62
N PRO A 250 -2.67 -5.37 16.81
CA PRO A 250 -4.00 -5.12 16.26
C PRO A 250 -4.71 -4.00 17.02
N GLN A 251 -4.37 -2.77 16.66
CA GLN A 251 -5.32 -1.68 16.66
C GLN A 251 -6.09 -1.78 15.37
N MET A 252 -7.40 -1.87 15.49
CA MET A 252 -8.31 -2.06 14.37
C MET A 252 -9.29 -0.88 14.33
N ASN A 253 -9.62 -0.46 13.12
CA ASN A 253 -10.83 0.28 12.88
C ASN A 253 -11.64 -0.40 11.78
N SER A 254 -12.89 0.01 11.64
CA SER A 254 -13.76 -0.50 10.60
C SER A 254 -14.67 0.57 10.04
N ILE A 255 -15.05 0.35 8.80
CA ILE A 255 -15.99 1.17 8.04
C ILE A 255 -17.03 0.25 7.41
N ALA A 256 -18.25 0.74 7.18
CA ALA A 256 -19.23 -0.02 6.43
C ALA A 256 -18.91 0.04 4.93
N LEU A 257 -19.01 -1.10 4.24
CA LEU A 257 -19.03 -1.14 2.79
C LEU A 257 -20.36 -0.59 2.29
N GLN A 258 -20.29 0.21 1.23
CA GLN A 258 -21.43 0.87 0.60
C GLN A 258 -21.68 0.25 -0.77
N GLY A 259 -22.94 0.16 -1.22
CA GLY A 259 -23.27 -0.42 -2.54
C GLY A 259 -23.42 -1.95 -2.57
N MET A 260 -23.43 -2.60 -1.40
CA MET A 260 -23.74 -4.02 -1.26
C MET A 260 -25.23 -4.30 -1.48
N MET A 261 -25.56 -5.45 -2.08
CA MET A 261 -26.93 -5.94 -2.20
C MET A 261 -27.42 -6.50 -0.86
N GLN A 262 -28.75 -6.60 -0.69
CA GLN A 262 -29.33 -7.20 0.51
C GLN A 262 -28.94 -8.69 0.61
N GLY A 263 -28.33 -9.07 1.73
CA GLY A 263 -27.90 -10.46 2.00
C GLY A 263 -26.61 -10.88 1.29
N GLU A 264 -26.01 -10.00 0.48
CA GLU A 264 -24.72 -10.25 -0.14
C GLU A 264 -23.59 -10.02 0.87
N THR A 265 -22.56 -10.86 0.81
CA THR A 265 -21.35 -10.78 1.64
C THR A 265 -20.12 -10.84 0.76
N VAL A 266 -19.01 -10.24 1.21
CA VAL A 266 -17.69 -10.43 0.59
C VAL A 266 -17.15 -11.80 1.02
N VAL A 267 -16.68 -12.59 0.06
CA VAL A 267 -16.16 -13.97 0.28
C VAL A 267 -14.72 -14.16 -0.21
N GLY A 268 -14.14 -13.14 -0.83
CA GLY A 268 -12.74 -13.11 -1.23
C GLY A 268 -12.29 -11.67 -1.39
N LEU A 269 -11.03 -11.38 -1.07
CA LEU A 269 -10.48 -10.03 -0.99
C LEU A 269 -8.99 -10.11 -1.33
N ASP A 270 -8.51 -9.23 -2.22
CA ASP A 270 -7.07 -9.11 -2.47
C ASP A 270 -6.73 -7.76 -3.14
N PHE A 271 -5.49 -7.30 -2.97
CA PHE A 271 -4.95 -6.12 -3.64
C PHE A 271 -4.36 -6.46 -5.00
N ARG A 272 -4.73 -5.69 -6.02
CA ARG A 272 -4.08 -5.76 -7.33
C ARG A 272 -2.67 -5.19 -7.28
N PRO A 273 -1.60 -5.97 -7.54
CA PRO A 273 -0.21 -5.52 -7.40
C PRO A 273 0.17 -4.33 -8.26
N GLN A 274 -0.43 -4.26 -9.46
CA GLN A 274 -0.14 -3.26 -10.47
C GLN A 274 -0.47 -1.83 -10.01
N ASN A 275 -1.53 -1.66 -9.20
CA ASN A 275 -2.03 -0.34 -8.84
C ASN A 275 -2.44 -0.18 -7.36
N GLY A 276 -2.38 -1.25 -6.55
CA GLY A 276 -2.77 -1.21 -5.15
C GLY A 276 -4.27 -0.98 -4.92
N GLN A 277 -5.12 -1.25 -5.90
CA GLN A 277 -6.58 -1.24 -5.73
C GLN A 277 -7.02 -2.53 -5.01
N LEU A 278 -7.84 -2.39 -3.97
CA LEU A 278 -8.47 -3.53 -3.29
C LEU A 278 -9.67 -4.04 -4.11
N TYR A 279 -9.71 -5.33 -4.38
CA TYR A 279 -10.82 -6.03 -5.04
C TYR A 279 -11.48 -7.01 -4.09
N ALA A 280 -12.77 -7.25 -4.34
CA ALA A 280 -13.54 -8.27 -3.67
C ALA A 280 -14.36 -9.11 -4.67
N ILE A 281 -14.58 -10.37 -4.33
CA ILE A 281 -15.64 -11.20 -4.91
C ILE A 281 -16.71 -11.44 -3.84
N THR A 282 -17.98 -11.37 -4.23
CA THR A 282 -19.10 -11.53 -3.31
C THR A 282 -19.83 -12.86 -3.48
N SER A 283 -20.63 -13.24 -2.47
CA SER A 283 -21.51 -14.42 -2.53
C SER A 283 -22.56 -14.36 -3.65
N ALA A 284 -22.81 -13.17 -4.22
CA ALA A 284 -23.63 -12.98 -5.41
C ALA A 284 -22.84 -13.08 -6.73
N SER A 285 -21.59 -13.58 -6.69
CA SER A 285 -20.68 -13.65 -7.84
C SER A 285 -20.40 -12.28 -8.48
N ARG A 286 -20.45 -11.18 -7.71
CA ARG A 286 -20.09 -9.84 -8.19
C ARG A 286 -18.66 -9.51 -7.82
N MET A 287 -17.88 -9.08 -8.80
CA MET A 287 -16.55 -8.54 -8.55
C MET A 287 -16.64 -7.04 -8.33
N LEU A 288 -16.08 -6.56 -7.23
CA LEU A 288 -16.12 -5.17 -6.79
C LEU A 288 -14.70 -4.63 -6.61
N THR A 289 -14.50 -3.33 -6.82
CA THR A 289 -13.40 -2.60 -6.18
C THR A 289 -13.88 -1.94 -4.90
N ILE A 290 -12.98 -1.75 -3.95
CA ILE A 290 -13.25 -1.15 -2.64
C ILE A 290 -12.34 0.06 -2.44
N ASN A 291 -12.91 1.22 -2.17
CA ASN A 291 -12.15 2.34 -1.61
C ASN A 291 -11.83 2.05 -0.14
N THR A 292 -10.56 1.84 0.15
CA THR A 292 -10.11 1.42 1.48
C THR A 292 -10.39 2.47 2.54
N ALA A 293 -10.44 3.77 2.21
CA ALA A 293 -10.61 4.88 3.15
C ALA A 293 -12.07 5.14 3.56
N ASN A 294 -13.04 4.96 2.66
CA ASN A 294 -14.45 5.29 2.93
C ASN A 294 -15.46 4.15 2.71
N GLY A 295 -15.04 3.01 2.16
CA GLY A 295 -15.88 1.83 1.98
C GLY A 295 -16.80 1.88 0.76
N ALA A 296 -16.69 2.91 -0.08
CA ALA A 296 -17.39 2.94 -1.34
C ALA A 296 -16.95 1.76 -2.21
N THR A 297 -17.92 1.00 -2.75
CA THR A 297 -17.66 -0.05 -3.72
C THR A 297 -18.03 0.40 -5.13
N ALA A 298 -17.33 -0.11 -6.13
CA ALA A 298 -17.75 -0.02 -7.52
C ALA A 298 -17.82 -1.42 -8.13
N VAL A 299 -18.92 -1.71 -8.83
CA VAL A 299 -19.09 -2.99 -9.51
C VAL A 299 -18.18 -3.03 -10.73
N VAL A 300 -17.37 -4.07 -10.83
CA VAL A 300 -16.54 -4.34 -12.00
C VAL A 300 -17.28 -5.25 -12.97
N GLY A 301 -17.90 -6.32 -12.46
CA GLY A 301 -18.66 -7.28 -13.28
C GLY A 301 -19.35 -8.34 -12.44
N THR A 302 -20.04 -9.26 -13.11
CA THR A 302 -20.66 -10.44 -12.52
C THR A 302 -20.15 -11.67 -13.25
N LEU A 303 -19.75 -12.69 -12.50
CA LEU A 303 -19.12 -13.88 -13.07
C LEU A 303 -20.13 -14.77 -13.81
N ASP A 304 -19.67 -15.35 -14.91
CA ASP A 304 -20.32 -16.45 -15.64
C ASP A 304 -19.21 -17.41 -16.13
N PRO A 305 -19.13 -18.66 -15.62
CA PRO A 305 -20.02 -19.26 -14.62
C PRO A 305 -19.93 -18.57 -13.25
N MET A 306 -20.98 -18.75 -12.44
CA MET A 306 -21.06 -18.26 -11.06
C MET A 306 -20.18 -19.08 -10.10
N LEU A 307 -20.00 -18.56 -8.88
CA LEU A 307 -19.32 -19.28 -7.80
C LEU A 307 -20.03 -20.59 -7.47
N GLU A 308 -19.25 -21.64 -7.28
CA GLU A 308 -19.72 -22.95 -6.84
C GLU A 308 -19.06 -23.32 -5.51
N GLY A 309 -19.86 -23.56 -4.47
CA GLY A 309 -19.37 -23.86 -3.12
C GLY A 309 -19.73 -22.79 -2.10
N ASP A 310 -19.11 -22.89 -0.92
CA ASP A 310 -19.42 -22.05 0.24
C ASP A 310 -18.19 -21.25 0.73
N SER A 311 -16.98 -21.67 0.35
CA SER A 311 -15.73 -21.02 0.74
C SER A 311 -14.74 -20.97 -0.42
N PHE A 312 -13.93 -19.90 -0.46
CA PHE A 312 -13.21 -19.51 -1.66
C PHE A 312 -11.82 -18.94 -1.34
N GLY A 313 -10.83 -19.35 -2.13
CA GLY A 313 -9.57 -18.61 -2.29
C GLY A 313 -9.68 -17.61 -3.44
N PHE A 314 -9.17 -16.40 -3.27
CA PHE A 314 -9.23 -15.31 -4.25
C PHE A 314 -7.94 -14.50 -4.19
N ASP A 315 -7.13 -14.51 -5.26
CA ASP A 315 -5.82 -13.85 -5.23
C ASP A 315 -5.30 -13.46 -6.60
N PHE A 316 -4.62 -12.31 -6.69
CA PHE A 316 -4.02 -11.80 -7.91
C PHE A 316 -2.74 -12.55 -8.26
N ASN A 317 -2.68 -13.06 -9.47
CA ASN A 317 -1.42 -13.45 -10.08
C ASN A 317 -0.67 -12.17 -10.53
N PRO A 318 0.45 -11.81 -9.89
CA PRO A 318 1.16 -10.57 -10.18
C PRO A 318 1.89 -10.57 -11.53
N THR A 319 2.10 -11.73 -12.16
CA THR A 319 2.85 -11.84 -13.43
C THR A 319 1.98 -11.63 -14.67
N VAL A 320 0.73 -12.10 -14.64
CA VAL A 320 -0.20 -12.03 -15.79
C VAL A 320 -1.40 -11.13 -15.55
N ASP A 321 -1.47 -10.48 -14.38
CA ASP A 321 -2.55 -9.58 -13.99
C ASP A 321 -3.94 -10.22 -14.17
N ARG A 322 -4.08 -11.41 -13.58
CA ARG A 322 -5.34 -12.17 -13.53
C ARG A 322 -5.59 -12.60 -12.11
N ILE A 323 -6.85 -12.82 -11.77
CA ILE A 323 -7.21 -13.30 -10.44
C ILE A 323 -7.47 -14.80 -10.53
N ARG A 324 -6.88 -15.56 -9.59
CA ARG A 324 -7.23 -16.95 -9.35
C ARG A 324 -8.39 -16.99 -8.36
N LEU A 325 -9.43 -17.74 -8.71
CA LEU A 325 -10.49 -18.10 -7.77
C LEU A 325 -10.59 -19.61 -7.68
N VAL A 326 -10.58 -20.14 -6.47
CA VAL A 326 -10.74 -21.56 -6.17
C VAL A 326 -11.79 -21.76 -5.09
N SER A 327 -12.42 -22.93 -5.02
CA SER A 327 -13.42 -23.21 -4.00
C SER A 327 -13.32 -24.62 -3.41
N ASN A 328 -14.08 -24.82 -2.33
CA ASN A 328 -14.17 -26.09 -1.61
C ASN A 328 -14.83 -27.23 -2.41
N THR A 329 -15.41 -26.93 -3.57
CA THR A 329 -15.96 -27.93 -4.50
C THR A 329 -14.97 -28.33 -5.59
N GLY A 330 -13.78 -27.73 -5.60
CA GLY A 330 -12.76 -27.94 -6.63
C GLY A 330 -12.89 -27.01 -7.84
N GLN A 331 -13.77 -25.99 -7.78
CA GLN A 331 -13.86 -24.97 -8.81
C GLN A 331 -12.51 -24.26 -8.95
N ASN A 332 -12.12 -23.92 -10.18
CA ASN A 332 -10.85 -23.26 -10.48
C ASN A 332 -11.04 -22.30 -11.66
N LEU A 333 -11.15 -21.00 -11.37
CA LEU A 333 -11.42 -19.95 -12.35
C LEU A 333 -10.23 -18.99 -12.47
N ARG A 334 -10.05 -18.47 -13.68
CA ARG A 334 -9.24 -17.26 -13.93
C ARG A 334 -10.14 -16.10 -14.29
N LEU A 335 -10.04 -14.99 -13.56
CA LEU A 335 -10.89 -13.80 -13.74
C LEU A 335 -10.11 -12.64 -14.37
N HIS A 336 -10.83 -11.78 -15.10
CA HIS A 336 -10.27 -10.55 -15.68
C HIS A 336 -10.50 -9.37 -14.72
N PRO A 337 -9.46 -8.72 -14.17
CA PRO A 337 -9.64 -7.67 -13.18
C PRO A 337 -10.34 -6.42 -13.71
N ASP A 338 -10.17 -6.06 -14.99
CA ASP A 338 -10.85 -4.88 -15.55
C ASP A 338 -12.28 -5.13 -16.05
N LEU A 339 -12.63 -6.38 -16.38
CA LEU A 339 -13.93 -6.73 -16.97
C LEU A 339 -14.87 -7.40 -15.97
N GLY A 340 -14.33 -7.99 -14.89
CA GLY A 340 -15.11 -8.75 -13.92
C GLY A 340 -15.80 -9.97 -14.50
N THR A 341 -15.15 -10.61 -15.47
CA THR A 341 -15.62 -11.82 -16.15
C THR A 341 -14.68 -13.00 -15.90
N VAL A 342 -15.18 -14.20 -16.08
CA VAL A 342 -14.35 -15.41 -16.15
C VAL A 342 -13.66 -15.44 -17.52
N VAL A 343 -12.32 -15.49 -17.52
CA VAL A 343 -11.49 -15.63 -18.72
C VAL A 343 -11.33 -17.10 -19.09
N ALA A 344 -11.23 -17.97 -18.08
CA ALA A 344 -11.13 -19.41 -18.25
C ALA A 344 -11.71 -20.15 -17.04
N VAL A 345 -12.38 -21.25 -17.34
CA VAL A 345 -12.65 -22.33 -16.40
C VAL A 345 -11.50 -23.33 -16.56
N ASP A 346 -10.64 -23.40 -15.55
CA ASP A 346 -9.46 -24.26 -15.58
C ASP A 346 -9.79 -25.68 -15.09
N GLY A 347 -8.81 -26.58 -15.13
CA GLY A 347 -8.95 -27.94 -14.60
C GLY A 347 -9.36 -27.92 -13.12
N THR A 348 -10.33 -28.77 -12.77
CA THR A 348 -10.79 -28.95 -11.38
C THR A 348 -9.64 -29.35 -10.49
N LEU A 349 -9.64 -28.87 -9.25
CA LEU A 349 -8.58 -29.17 -8.29
C LEU A 349 -8.41 -30.68 -8.09
N ASN A 350 -7.17 -31.17 -8.13
CA ASN A 350 -6.84 -32.60 -8.10
C ASN A 350 -5.47 -32.84 -7.44
N PRO A 351 -5.18 -34.04 -6.90
CA PRO A 351 -5.96 -35.27 -6.97
C PRO A 351 -7.19 -35.30 -6.05
N GLY A 352 -8.18 -36.12 -6.41
CA GLY A 352 -9.38 -36.35 -5.59
C GLY A 352 -10.35 -35.17 -5.60
N MET A 353 -10.95 -34.90 -4.45
CA MET A 353 -11.86 -33.77 -4.21
C MET A 353 -11.29 -32.97 -3.03
N PRO A 354 -10.42 -31.98 -3.29
CA PRO A 354 -9.84 -31.16 -2.25
C PRO A 354 -10.82 -30.08 -1.77
N PHE A 355 -10.74 -29.72 -0.48
CA PHE A 355 -11.60 -28.71 0.14
C PHE A 355 -10.81 -27.41 0.29
N VAL A 356 -10.47 -26.79 -0.85
CA VAL A 356 -9.59 -25.60 -0.87
C VAL A 356 -10.39 -24.32 -0.66
N ASN A 357 -9.92 -23.45 0.22
CA ASN A 357 -10.60 -22.23 0.63
C ASN A 357 -9.68 -21.05 0.96
N GLY A 358 -8.38 -21.21 0.75
CA GLY A 358 -7.41 -20.11 0.73
C GLY A 358 -6.53 -20.21 -0.51
N ALA A 359 -6.14 -19.08 -1.08
CA ALA A 359 -5.22 -19.02 -2.22
C ALA A 359 -4.35 -17.76 -2.09
N ALA A 360 -3.05 -17.88 -2.37
CA ALA A 360 -2.13 -16.74 -2.32
C ALA A 360 -0.94 -16.93 -3.27
N TYR A 361 -0.59 -15.90 -4.03
CA TYR A 361 0.56 -15.84 -4.90
C TYR A 361 1.76 -15.16 -4.23
N THR A 362 2.96 -15.70 -4.46
CA THR A 362 4.21 -15.02 -4.06
C THR A 362 4.56 -13.87 -4.99
N ASN A 363 5.46 -12.99 -4.52
CA ASN A 363 5.97 -11.82 -5.22
C ASN A 363 4.85 -10.86 -5.63
N ASN A 364 3.94 -10.56 -4.72
CA ASN A 364 2.76 -9.72 -4.96
C ASN A 364 3.13 -8.23 -5.12
N PHE A 365 3.92 -7.92 -6.16
CA PHE A 365 4.36 -6.57 -6.53
C PHE A 365 4.39 -6.39 -8.05
N ALA A 366 4.16 -5.15 -8.50
CA ALA A 366 4.17 -4.80 -9.93
C ALA A 366 5.54 -5.11 -10.58
N GLY A 367 5.51 -5.70 -11.79
CA GLY A 367 6.72 -5.98 -12.57
C GLY A 367 7.42 -7.30 -12.23
N THR A 368 6.93 -8.09 -11.27
CA THR A 368 7.53 -9.40 -11.00
C THR A 368 7.51 -10.32 -12.23
N THR A 369 8.57 -11.11 -12.39
CA THR A 369 8.73 -12.07 -13.49
C THR A 369 8.45 -13.51 -13.07
N SER A 370 8.22 -13.75 -11.78
CA SER A 370 7.91 -15.09 -11.26
C SER A 370 6.93 -15.01 -10.08
N THR A 371 6.13 -16.06 -9.96
CA THR A 371 5.20 -16.23 -8.84
C THR A 371 4.90 -17.72 -8.64
N VAL A 372 4.51 -18.09 -7.43
CA VAL A 372 4.09 -19.44 -7.04
C VAL A 372 2.76 -19.33 -6.33
N LEU A 373 1.80 -20.16 -6.72
CA LEU A 373 0.49 -20.23 -6.08
C LEU A 373 0.48 -21.28 -4.98
N TYR A 374 0.07 -20.84 -3.80
CA TYR A 374 -0.22 -21.70 -2.66
C TYR A 374 -1.70 -21.70 -2.38
N VAL A 375 -2.22 -22.85 -1.94
CA VAL A 375 -3.62 -23.00 -1.54
C VAL A 375 -3.74 -23.78 -0.24
N MET A 376 -4.76 -23.44 0.55
CA MET A 376 -5.04 -24.02 1.86
C MET A 376 -6.29 -24.89 1.80
N ASP A 377 -6.22 -26.10 2.36
CA ASP A 377 -7.34 -27.04 2.48
C ASP A 377 -7.72 -27.20 3.96
N SER A 378 -8.91 -26.74 4.33
CA SER A 378 -9.37 -26.78 5.74
C SER A 378 -9.94 -28.12 6.18
N GLU A 379 -10.27 -29.03 5.26
CA GLU A 379 -10.74 -30.38 5.66
C GLU A 379 -9.54 -31.29 5.99
N ARG A 380 -8.44 -31.13 5.26
CA ARG A 380 -7.19 -31.87 5.47
C ARG A 380 -6.21 -31.18 6.40
N ASN A 381 -6.43 -29.89 6.71
CA ASN A 381 -5.49 -29.06 7.46
C ASN A 381 -4.10 -29.03 6.81
N GLN A 382 -4.06 -28.78 5.50
CA GLN A 382 -2.83 -28.87 4.70
C GLN A 382 -2.62 -27.65 3.80
N LEU A 383 -1.35 -27.31 3.57
CA LEU A 383 -0.92 -26.36 2.55
C LEU A 383 -0.45 -27.12 1.30
N PHE A 384 -0.87 -26.64 0.14
CA PHE A 384 -0.46 -27.17 -1.16
C PHE A 384 0.14 -26.06 -2.03
N ARG A 385 1.04 -26.44 -2.93
CA ARG A 385 1.36 -25.65 -4.12
C ARG A 385 0.44 -26.09 -5.26
N GLN A 386 -0.23 -25.15 -5.93
CA GLN A 386 -1.00 -25.46 -7.12
C GLN A 386 -0.07 -25.46 -8.35
N ASP A 387 0.17 -26.63 -8.93
CA ASP A 387 1.20 -26.84 -9.96
C ASP A 387 0.87 -28.06 -10.84
N PRO A 388 0.57 -27.87 -12.15
CA PRO A 388 0.32 -26.59 -12.81
C PRO A 388 -1.03 -25.96 -12.37
N PRO A 389 -1.10 -24.62 -12.15
CA PRO A 389 -2.34 -23.96 -11.72
C PRO A 389 -3.56 -24.18 -12.63
N ASN A 390 -3.33 -24.18 -13.95
CA ASN A 390 -4.42 -24.28 -14.93
C ASN A 390 -4.94 -25.72 -15.09
N ASP A 391 -4.18 -26.71 -14.62
CA ASP A 391 -4.60 -28.11 -14.63
C ASP A 391 -5.28 -28.49 -13.30
N GLY A 392 -5.27 -27.59 -12.31
CA GLY A 392 -5.81 -27.82 -10.97
C GLY A 392 -4.93 -28.72 -10.09
N GLY A 393 -3.71 -29.07 -10.52
CA GLY A 393 -2.85 -30.00 -9.80
C GLY A 393 -2.40 -29.44 -8.45
N LEU A 394 -2.48 -30.25 -7.40
CA LEU A 394 -2.06 -29.92 -6.04
C LEU A 394 -0.87 -30.78 -5.62
N VAL A 395 0.20 -30.11 -5.21
CA VAL A 395 1.41 -30.73 -4.66
C VAL A 395 1.48 -30.40 -3.17
N LEU A 396 1.41 -31.42 -2.31
CA LEU A 396 1.44 -31.23 -0.85
C LEU A 396 2.75 -30.57 -0.42
N ILE A 397 2.65 -29.53 0.40
CA ILE A 397 3.77 -28.89 1.08
C ILE A 397 3.92 -29.44 2.49
N GLY A 398 2.82 -29.48 3.24
CA GLY A 398 2.79 -30.07 4.58
C GLY A 398 1.53 -29.72 5.36
N ASP A 399 1.44 -30.27 6.57
CA ASP A 399 0.33 -30.04 7.49
C ASP A 399 0.44 -28.66 8.16
N LEU A 400 -0.71 -28.02 8.38
CA LEU A 400 -0.79 -26.72 9.07
C LEU A 400 -0.42 -26.83 10.55
N GLY A 401 -0.67 -28.00 11.17
CA GLY A 401 -0.42 -28.27 12.58
C GLY A 401 -1.51 -27.75 13.53
N VAL A 402 -2.60 -27.21 12.98
CA VAL A 402 -3.82 -26.80 13.70
C VAL A 402 -5.04 -27.24 12.88
N ASP A 403 -6.17 -27.45 13.56
CA ASP A 403 -7.45 -27.79 12.92
C ASP A 403 -8.19 -26.49 12.58
N ILE A 404 -8.24 -26.13 11.30
CA ILE A 404 -8.82 -24.87 10.83
C ILE A 404 -10.26 -25.08 10.34
N GLU A 405 -11.10 -24.09 10.57
CA GLU A 405 -12.44 -24.07 9.99
C GLU A 405 -12.45 -23.44 8.58
N ALA A 406 -13.58 -23.59 7.88
CA ALA A 406 -13.71 -23.16 6.49
C ALA A 406 -13.68 -21.62 6.34
N GLU A 407 -14.07 -20.88 7.36
CA GLU A 407 -14.00 -19.42 7.41
C GLU A 407 -12.56 -18.97 7.73
N ASN A 408 -11.73 -18.97 6.70
CA ASN A 408 -10.38 -18.46 6.76
C ASN A 408 -10.09 -17.49 5.61
N GLY A 409 -8.93 -16.84 5.68
CA GLY A 409 -8.32 -16.23 4.52
C GLY A 409 -6.81 -16.31 4.64
N TYR A 410 -6.15 -16.49 3.51
CA TYR A 410 -4.71 -16.69 3.39
C TYR A 410 -4.21 -15.77 2.29
N ASP A 411 -3.15 -15.02 2.58
CA ASP A 411 -2.51 -14.10 1.65
C ASP A 411 -0.99 -14.09 1.94
N ILE A 412 -0.18 -13.72 0.95
CA ILE A 412 1.27 -13.66 1.06
C ILE A 412 1.70 -12.20 0.92
N GLY A 413 2.47 -11.73 1.92
CA GLY A 413 3.05 -10.39 1.91
C GLY A 413 3.85 -10.16 0.63
N GLY A 414 3.48 -9.10 -0.10
CA GLY A 414 3.95 -8.89 -1.46
C GLY A 414 5.46 -8.90 -1.62
N LYS A 415 6.21 -8.33 -0.66
CA LYS A 415 7.67 -8.26 -0.72
C LYS A 415 8.36 -9.24 0.20
N SER A 416 7.80 -9.54 1.38
CA SER A 416 8.44 -10.49 2.30
C SER A 416 8.30 -11.93 1.86
N ASN A 417 7.31 -12.24 1.02
CA ASN A 417 6.87 -13.60 0.71
C ASN A 417 6.50 -14.41 1.96
N ILE A 418 6.22 -13.74 3.07
CA ILE A 418 5.72 -14.38 4.29
C ILE A 418 4.22 -14.61 4.10
N GLY A 419 3.78 -15.86 4.29
CA GLY A 419 2.36 -16.17 4.33
C GLY A 419 1.73 -15.68 5.62
N TYR A 420 0.55 -15.10 5.51
CA TYR A 420 -0.30 -14.70 6.63
C TYR A 420 -1.68 -15.28 6.44
N ALA A 421 -2.29 -15.76 7.52
CA ALA A 421 -3.65 -16.26 7.47
C ALA A 421 -4.47 -15.76 8.64
N LEU A 422 -5.70 -15.37 8.36
CA LEU A 422 -6.75 -15.19 9.35
C LEU A 422 -7.50 -16.52 9.46
N LEU A 423 -7.22 -17.27 10.52
CA LEU A 423 -7.74 -18.62 10.73
C LEU A 423 -8.70 -18.63 11.90
N LYS A 424 -9.74 -19.46 11.79
CA LYS A 424 -10.63 -19.81 12.89
C LYS A 424 -10.27 -21.21 13.38
N VAL A 425 -9.88 -21.31 14.66
CA VAL A 425 -9.48 -22.54 15.33
C VAL A 425 -10.25 -22.62 16.65
N ASP A 426 -10.92 -23.75 16.90
CA ASP A 426 -11.78 -23.95 18.07
C ASP A 426 -12.80 -22.81 18.29
N GLY A 427 -13.38 -22.28 17.20
CA GLY A 427 -14.34 -21.18 17.25
C GLY A 427 -13.76 -19.78 17.47
N ALA A 428 -12.43 -19.63 17.57
CA ALA A 428 -11.76 -18.35 17.79
C ALA A 428 -10.91 -17.94 16.58
N TYR A 429 -11.03 -16.67 16.18
CA TYR A 429 -10.24 -16.11 15.08
C TYR A 429 -8.91 -15.54 15.57
N ALA A 430 -7.85 -15.82 14.83
CA ALA A 430 -6.52 -15.25 15.06
C ALA A 430 -5.73 -15.10 13.76
N ILE A 431 -4.75 -14.21 13.77
CA ILE A 431 -3.77 -14.09 12.69
C ILE A 431 -2.62 -15.05 12.96
N TYR A 432 -2.20 -15.75 11.91
CA TYR A 432 -1.08 -16.67 11.90
C TYR A 432 -0.08 -16.27 10.82
N SER A 433 1.20 -16.51 11.05
CA SER A 433 2.17 -16.67 9.97
C SER A 433 2.10 -18.09 9.42
N VAL A 434 2.35 -18.26 8.13
CA VAL A 434 2.33 -19.53 7.42
C VAL A 434 3.68 -19.73 6.74
N SER A 435 4.31 -20.88 7.00
CA SER A 435 5.53 -21.27 6.30
C SER A 435 5.19 -21.84 4.92
N ASN A 436 5.57 -21.14 3.86
CA ASN A 436 5.39 -21.60 2.48
C ASN A 436 6.30 -22.79 2.11
N GLU A 437 7.24 -23.17 2.97
CA GLU A 437 8.15 -24.31 2.78
C GLU A 437 7.66 -25.58 3.48
N SER A 438 7.00 -25.45 4.63
CA SER A 438 6.59 -26.60 5.47
C SER A 438 5.09 -26.70 5.71
N GLY A 439 4.29 -25.68 5.38
CA GLY A 439 2.87 -25.62 5.69
C GLY A 439 2.55 -25.21 7.13
N SER A 440 3.47 -25.38 8.06
CA SER A 440 3.25 -25.09 9.48
C SER A 440 2.85 -23.64 9.74
N VAL A 441 1.90 -23.44 10.65
CA VAL A 441 1.44 -22.10 11.07
C VAL A 441 1.90 -21.73 12.49
N GLU A 442 2.15 -20.45 12.73
CA GLU A 442 2.44 -19.90 14.06
C GLU A 442 1.47 -18.76 14.38
N LYS A 443 0.79 -18.86 15.53
CA LYS A 443 -0.17 -17.84 15.96
C LYS A 443 0.55 -16.55 16.33
N LEU A 444 0.18 -15.44 15.68
CA LEU A 444 0.75 -14.11 15.95
C LEU A 444 -0.11 -13.36 16.97
N VAL A 445 -1.42 -13.25 16.73
CA VAL A 445 -2.30 -12.46 17.58
C VAL A 445 -3.77 -12.87 17.46
N ASP A 446 -4.52 -12.77 18.56
CA ASP A 446 -5.98 -12.94 18.57
C ASP A 446 -6.67 -11.84 17.74
N PHE A 447 -7.71 -12.22 17.01
CA PHE A 447 -8.44 -11.31 16.14
C PHE A 447 -9.94 -11.64 16.10
N ASN A 448 -10.67 -11.18 17.11
CA ASN A 448 -12.06 -11.60 17.38
C ASN A 448 -13.11 -10.89 16.51
N ILE A 449 -13.05 -11.05 15.18
CA ILE A 449 -14.15 -10.72 14.27
C ILE A 449 -14.62 -11.97 13.53
N LEU A 450 -15.90 -12.03 13.14
CA LEU A 450 -16.41 -13.08 12.26
C LEU A 450 -16.03 -12.78 10.81
N ALA A 451 -14.76 -13.02 10.49
CA ALA A 451 -14.23 -12.64 9.19
C ALA A 451 -14.77 -13.53 8.06
N THR A 452 -15.01 -12.92 6.91
CA THR A 452 -15.45 -13.57 5.68
C THR A 452 -14.42 -13.47 4.55
N SER A 453 -13.38 -12.64 4.72
CA SER A 453 -12.26 -12.53 3.79
C SER A 453 -11.05 -11.88 4.48
N PHE A 454 -9.86 -11.99 3.89
CA PHE A 454 -8.61 -11.41 4.40
C PHE A 454 -7.67 -11.04 3.25
N ALA A 455 -6.93 -9.94 3.40
CA ALA A 455 -5.86 -9.51 2.49
C ALA A 455 -4.80 -8.70 3.25
N VAL A 456 -3.56 -8.73 2.81
CA VAL A 456 -2.40 -8.02 3.36
C VAL A 456 -2.01 -6.89 2.40
N GLY A 457 -1.54 -5.77 2.94
CA GLY A 457 -0.99 -4.68 2.12
C GLY A 457 0.25 -5.13 1.34
N LEU A 458 0.38 -4.67 0.10
CA LEU A 458 1.45 -5.02 -0.84
C LEU A 458 2.88 -4.60 -0.42
N GLY A 459 3.01 -3.78 0.63
CA GLY A 459 4.28 -3.22 1.11
C GLY A 459 5.11 -4.10 2.02
N PHE A 460 4.58 -5.26 2.42
CA PHE A 460 5.08 -6.04 3.56
C PHE A 460 5.58 -7.42 3.21
#